data_AF-A0A2A7TY66-F1
#
_entry.id   AF-A0A2A7TY66-F1
#
_cell.length_a   1.000
_cell.length_b   1.000
_cell.length_c   1.000
_cell.angle_alpha   90.00
_cell.angle_beta   90.00
_cell.angle_gamma   90.00
#
_symmetry.space_group_name_H-M   'P 1'
#
loop_
_entity.id
_entity.type
_entity.pdbx_description
1 polymer ?
#
loop_
_entity_poly.entity_id
_entity_poly.type
_entity_poly.pdbx_seq_one_letter_code
_entity_poly.pdbx_strand_id
1 'polypeptide(L)'
;MNSTTGFTRIIKAAGYSLKGLQAAWRHEAAFRQESILLFVAVLLAAWLDVSVVERFLLIGSVTLVLILEIINSAIEAVVDRIGSEHHELSGRAKDMGSAAVFIALWLALFAWVSILWSHYWP
;
A
#
# COMPACT_ATOMS: atom_id res chain seq x y z
N MET A 1 -30.55 -13.62 -2.30
CA MET A 1 -29.24 -12.97 -2.50
C MET A 1 -29.35 -12.16 -3.79
N ASN A 2 -29.68 -10.87 -3.71
CA ASN A 2 -30.06 -10.09 -4.90
C ASN A 2 -28.84 -9.85 -5.79
N SER A 3 -28.87 -10.46 -6.97
CA SER A 3 -27.94 -10.27 -8.07
C SER A 3 -28.05 -8.83 -8.61
N THR A 4 -27.38 -7.88 -7.97
CA THR A 4 -27.25 -6.53 -8.54
C THR A 4 -26.39 -6.61 -9.78
N THR A 5 -27.01 -6.59 -10.96
CA THR A 5 -26.35 -6.48 -12.26
C THR A 5 -26.16 -5.01 -12.66
N GLY A 6 -25.13 -4.71 -13.44
CA GLY A 6 -24.87 -3.37 -13.99
C GLY A 6 -24.20 -2.36 -13.05
N PHE A 7 -24.43 -1.06 -13.29
CA PHE A 7 -23.83 0.09 -12.59
C PHE A 7 -23.98 0.01 -11.06
N THR A 8 -25.09 -0.55 -10.57
CA THR A 8 -25.35 -0.72 -9.14
C THR A 8 -24.29 -1.60 -8.45
N ARG A 9 -23.68 -2.56 -9.17
CA ARG A 9 -22.58 -3.37 -8.63
C ARG A 9 -21.29 -2.57 -8.49
N ILE A 10 -21.00 -1.68 -9.45
CA ILE A 10 -19.82 -0.80 -9.42
C ILE A 10 -19.92 0.17 -8.23
N ILE A 11 -21.09 0.80 -8.05
CA ILE A 11 -21.33 1.71 -6.93
C ILE A 11 -21.18 0.98 -5.59
N LYS A 12 -21.75 -0.24 -5.46
CA LYS A 12 -21.60 -1.04 -4.25
C LYS A 12 -20.15 -1.46 -4.01
N ALA A 13 -19.43 -1.87 -5.06
CA ALA A 13 -18.01 -2.23 -4.97
C ALA A 13 -17.16 -1.04 -4.52
N ALA A 14 -17.37 0.15 -5.09
CA ALA A 14 -16.72 1.38 -4.67
C ALA A 14 -17.04 1.71 -3.20
N GLY A 15 -18.28 1.50 -2.76
CA GLY A 15 -18.67 1.65 -1.35
C GLY A 15 -17.94 0.69 -0.41
N TYR A 16 -17.69 -0.56 -0.83
CA TYR A 16 -16.88 -1.51 -0.04
C TYR A 16 -15.41 -1.12 -0.01
N SER A 17 -14.84 -0.66 -1.14
CA SER A 17 -13.47 -0.16 -1.20
C SER A 17 -13.26 1.04 -0.27
N LEU A 18 -14.19 2.00 -0.27
CA LEU A 18 -14.13 3.17 0.63
C LEU A 18 -14.18 2.76 2.11
N LYS A 19 -15.02 1.79 2.46
CA LYS A 19 -15.05 1.25 3.83
C LYS A 19 -13.73 0.60 4.22
N GLY A 20 -13.10 -0.14 3.30
CA GLY A 20 -11.78 -0.72 3.51
C GLY A 20 -10.71 0.33 3.76
N LEU A 21 -10.64 1.36 2.92
CA LEU A 21 -9.70 2.48 3.10
C LEU A 21 -9.96 3.27 4.39
N GLN A 22 -11.22 3.49 4.75
CA GLN A 22 -11.57 4.16 6.00
C GLN A 22 -11.17 3.32 7.22
N ALA A 23 -11.32 2.00 7.15
CA ALA A 23 -10.88 1.10 8.21
C ALA A 23 -9.35 1.14 8.35
N ALA A 24 -8.61 0.99 7.25
CA ALA A 24 -7.15 1.10 7.24
C ALA A 24 -6.69 2.45 7.82
N TRP A 25 -7.29 3.56 7.38
CA TRP A 25 -6.97 4.89 7.90
C TRP A 25 -7.20 5.03 9.41
N ARG A 26 -8.29 4.44 9.94
CA ARG A 26 -8.65 4.58 11.35
C ARG A 26 -7.82 3.67 12.25
N HIS A 27 -7.56 2.44 11.83
CA HIS A 27 -6.96 1.41 12.66
C HIS A 27 -5.44 1.31 12.48
N GLU A 28 -4.92 1.62 11.30
CA GLU A 28 -3.51 1.36 10.96
C GLU A 28 -2.69 2.65 10.96
N ALA A 29 -1.75 2.76 11.90
CA ALA A 29 -0.84 3.90 11.97
C ALA A 29 0.13 3.94 10.79
N ALA A 30 0.65 2.78 10.38
CA ALA A 30 1.53 2.64 9.23
C ALA A 30 0.84 3.10 7.93
N PHE A 31 -0.39 2.66 7.67
CA PHE A 31 -1.18 3.14 6.52
C PHE A 31 -1.31 4.67 6.45
N ARG A 32 -1.51 5.34 7.59
CA ARG A 32 -1.55 6.82 7.63
C ARG A 32 -0.20 7.44 7.28
N GLN A 33 0.89 6.90 7.83
CA GLN A 33 2.25 7.38 7.55
C GLN A 33 2.61 7.20 6.07
N GLU A 34 2.33 6.03 5.51
CA GLU A 34 2.59 5.71 4.11
C GLU A 34 1.73 6.51 3.15
N SER A 35 0.47 6.80 3.51
CA SER A 35 -0.40 7.69 2.72
C SER A 35 0.15 9.12 2.66
N ILE A 36 0.69 9.63 3.77
CA ILE A 36 1.38 10.93 3.81
C ILE A 36 2.65 10.88 2.95
N LEU A 37 3.43 9.80 3.06
CA LEU A 37 4.62 9.59 2.25
C LEU A 37 4.27 9.55 0.75
N LEU A 38 3.19 8.87 0.36
CA LEU A 38 2.68 8.84 -1.00
C LEU A 38 2.28 10.24 -1.48
N PHE A 39 1.58 11.00 -0.64
CA PHE A 39 1.20 12.38 -0.98
C PHE A 39 2.43 13.25 -1.25
N VAL A 40 3.44 13.18 -0.38
CA VAL A 40 4.72 13.90 -0.57
C VAL A 40 5.45 13.41 -1.81
N ALA A 41 5.52 12.10 -2.04
CA ALA A 41 6.14 11.48 -3.20
C ALA A 41 5.50 11.95 -4.51
N VAL A 42 4.17 12.07 -4.57
CA VAL A 42 3.44 12.59 -5.73
C VAL A 42 3.79 14.05 -5.99
N LEU A 43 3.80 14.89 -4.94
CA LEU A 43 4.16 16.31 -5.10
C LEU A 43 5.59 16.49 -5.59
N LEU A 44 6.54 15.75 -5.02
CA LEU A 44 7.93 15.77 -5.43
C LEU A 44 8.11 15.24 -6.86
N ALA A 45 7.53 14.08 -7.19
CA ALA A 45 7.65 13.50 -8.53
C ALA A 45 6.99 14.36 -9.62
N ALA A 46 5.93 15.12 -9.28
CA ALA A 46 5.32 16.10 -10.18
C ALA A 46 6.18 17.36 -10.37
N TRP A 47 6.95 17.75 -9.37
CA TRP A 47 7.84 18.91 -9.42
C TRP A 47 9.18 18.62 -10.10
N LEU A 48 9.68 17.38 -10.01
CA LEU A 48 10.93 16.93 -10.64
C LEU A 48 10.80 16.87 -12.17
N ASP A 49 11.86 17.31 -12.87
CA ASP A 49 12.01 17.26 -14.33
C ASP A 49 12.47 15.87 -14.82
N VAL A 50 11.77 14.84 -14.37
CA VAL A 50 12.03 13.44 -14.77
C VAL A 50 11.12 13.03 -15.92
N SER A 51 11.53 11.99 -16.65
CA SER A 51 10.70 11.41 -17.70
C SER A 51 9.37 10.89 -17.15
N VAL A 52 8.38 10.73 -18.04
CA VAL A 52 7.06 10.19 -17.69
C VAL A 52 7.19 8.81 -17.04
N VAL A 53 8.08 7.95 -17.57
CA VAL A 53 8.30 6.59 -17.05
C VAL A 53 8.89 6.64 -15.64
N GLU A 54 9.93 7.45 -15.42
CA GLU A 54 10.54 7.62 -14.10
C GLU A 54 9.53 8.15 -13.08
N ARG A 55 8.70 9.14 -13.47
CA ARG A 55 7.62 9.65 -12.62
C ARG A 55 6.64 8.54 -12.20
N PHE A 56 6.24 7.67 -13.12
CA PHE A 56 5.40 6.51 -12.79
C PHE A 56 6.10 5.52 -11.86
N LEU A 57 7.40 5.30 -11.99
CA LEU A 57 8.17 4.43 -11.10
C LEU A 57 8.29 5.02 -9.68
N LEU A 58 8.55 6.32 -9.56
CA LEU A 58 8.64 7.02 -8.28
C LEU A 58 7.31 6.98 -7.51
N ILE A 59 6.20 7.32 -8.17
CA ILE A 59 4.87 7.30 -7.56
C ILE A 59 4.39 5.86 -7.36
N GLY A 60 4.59 5.00 -8.34
CA GLY A 60 4.15 3.61 -8.34
C GLY A 60 4.82 2.77 -7.26
N SER A 61 6.11 3.00 -6.98
CA SER A 61 6.82 2.29 -5.92
C SER A 61 6.27 2.59 -4.52
N VAL A 62 5.96 3.85 -4.21
CA VAL A 62 5.31 4.22 -2.93
C VAL A 62 3.85 3.77 -2.89
N THR A 63 3.16 3.77 -4.04
CA THR A 63 1.80 3.22 -4.15
C THR A 63 1.79 1.71 -3.86
N LEU A 64 2.81 0.98 -4.31
CA LEU A 64 2.96 -0.45 -4.04
C LEU A 64 3.14 -0.73 -2.54
N VAL A 65 3.92 0.08 -1.84
CA VAL A 65 4.06 0.00 -0.37
C VAL A 65 2.67 0.08 0.28
N LEU A 66 1.87 1.09 -0.08
CA LEU A 66 0.53 1.28 0.47
C LEU A 66 -0.43 0.11 0.15
N ILE A 67 -0.31 -0.49 -1.05
CA ILE A 67 -1.08 -1.67 -1.44
C ILE A 67 -0.71 -2.87 -0.54
N LEU A 68 0.58 -3.10 -0.34
CA LEU A 68 1.04 -4.21 0.50
C LEU A 68 0.67 -4.00 1.96
N GLU A 69 0.66 -2.76 2.44
CA GLU A 69 0.22 -2.44 3.81
C GLU A 69 -1.27 -2.76 4.01
N ILE A 70 -2.14 -2.39 3.06
CA ILE A 70 -3.55 -2.79 3.10
C ILE A 70 -3.69 -4.32 3.13
N ILE A 71 -2.88 -5.04 2.34
CA ILE A 71 -2.90 -6.51 2.31
C ILE A 71 -2.40 -7.08 3.65
N ASN A 72 -1.34 -6.52 4.23
CA ASN A 72 -0.81 -6.90 5.52
C ASN A 72 -1.87 -6.76 6.61
N SER A 73 -2.53 -5.59 6.71
CA SER A 73 -3.60 -5.35 7.69
C SER A 73 -4.81 -6.27 7.46
N ALA A 74 -5.11 -6.63 6.20
CA ALA A 74 -6.16 -7.60 5.90
C ALA A 74 -5.80 -9.01 6.41
N ILE A 75 -4.53 -9.43 6.26
CA ILE A 75 -4.02 -10.70 6.80
C ILE A 75 -4.09 -10.66 8.34
N GLU A 76 -3.62 -9.58 8.97
CA GLU A 76 -3.67 -9.41 10.42
C GLU A 76 -5.10 -9.49 10.95
N ALA A 77 -6.06 -8.81 10.32
CA ALA A 77 -7.47 -8.87 10.69
C ALA A 77 -8.08 -10.28 10.58
N VAL A 78 -7.67 -11.06 9.58
CA VAL A 78 -8.10 -12.46 9.43
C VAL A 78 -7.48 -13.33 10.50
N VAL A 79 -6.18 -13.17 10.78
CA VAL A 79 -5.44 -13.94 11.78
C VAL A 79 -5.97 -13.65 13.18
N ASP A 80 -6.20 -12.37 13.51
CA ASP A 80 -6.69 -11.92 14.83
C ASP A 80 -8.11 -12.39 15.14
N ARG A 81 -8.92 -12.66 14.10
CA ARG A 81 -10.27 -13.20 14.27
C ARG A 81 -10.28 -14.66 14.76
N ILE A 82 -9.25 -15.46 14.47
CA ILE A 82 -9.29 -16.92 14.66
C ILE A 82 -9.13 -17.33 16.14
N GLY A 83 -8.58 -16.48 17.01
CA GLY A 83 -8.54 -16.68 18.47
C GLY A 83 -7.26 -16.15 19.12
N SER A 84 -7.29 -15.90 20.44
CA SER A 84 -6.18 -15.35 21.22
C SER A 84 -5.08 -16.36 21.57
N GLU A 85 -5.25 -17.64 21.21
CA GLU A 85 -4.21 -18.65 21.37
C GLU A 85 -3.12 -18.45 20.33
N HIS A 86 -1.89 -18.22 20.79
CA HIS A 86 -0.73 -18.08 19.91
C HIS A 86 -0.49 -19.40 19.17
N HIS A 87 -0.83 -19.43 17.88
CA HIS A 87 -0.49 -20.51 16.98
C HIS A 87 0.72 -20.11 16.13
N GLU A 88 1.75 -20.96 16.02
CA GLU A 88 2.98 -20.62 15.28
C GLU A 88 2.70 -20.17 13.83
N LEU A 89 1.77 -20.84 13.15
CA LEU A 89 1.34 -20.48 11.80
C LEU A 89 0.71 -19.08 11.71
N SER A 90 -0.01 -18.63 12.73
CA SER A 90 -0.59 -17.27 12.81
C SER A 90 0.51 -16.22 12.90
N GLY A 91 1.54 -16.48 13.72
CA GLY A 91 2.73 -15.63 13.79
C GLY A 91 3.43 -15.51 12.43
N ARG A 92 3.71 -16.66 11.79
CA ARG A 92 4.35 -16.70 10.47
C ARG A 92 3.58 -15.94 9.39
N ALA A 93 2.24 -15.98 9.42
CA ALA A 93 1.42 -15.24 8.47
C ALA A 93 1.60 -13.72 8.61
N LYS A 94 1.63 -13.21 9.85
CA LYS A 94 1.89 -11.79 10.14
C LYS A 94 3.32 -11.39 9.77
N ASP A 95 4.30 -12.23 10.11
CA ASP A 95 5.71 -11.97 9.78
C ASP A 95 5.92 -11.85 8.27
N MET A 96 5.29 -12.73 7.48
CA MET A 96 5.37 -12.69 6.02
C MET A 96 4.69 -11.44 5.43
N GLY A 97 3.54 -11.02 5.99
CA GLY A 97 2.87 -9.79 5.58
C GLY A 97 3.76 -8.57 5.83
N SER A 98 4.32 -8.46 7.03
CA SER A 98 5.27 -7.39 7.40
C SER A 98 6.54 -7.41 6.56
N ALA A 99 7.08 -8.59 6.26
CA ALA A 99 8.24 -8.75 5.39
C ALA A 99 7.97 -8.27 3.95
N ALA A 100 6.76 -8.48 3.42
CA ALA A 100 6.37 -8.00 2.11
C ALA A 100 6.39 -6.46 2.04
N VAL A 101 5.82 -5.79 3.05
CA VAL A 101 5.86 -4.32 3.18
C VAL A 101 7.32 -3.83 3.27
N PHE A 102 8.15 -4.48 4.08
CA PHE A 102 9.57 -4.14 4.22
C PHE A 102 10.34 -4.23 2.89
N ILE A 103 10.09 -5.28 2.09
CA ILE A 103 10.71 -5.43 0.77
C ILE A 103 10.25 -4.32 -0.18
N ALA A 104 8.97 -3.93 -0.14
CA ALA A 104 8.48 -2.82 -0.96
C ALA A 104 9.06 -1.47 -0.54
N LEU A 105 9.29 -1.24 0.76
CA LEU A 105 9.99 -0.04 1.24
C LEU A 105 11.41 0.05 0.66
N TRP A 106 12.14 -1.07 0.62
CA TRP A 106 13.46 -1.12 -0.03
C TRP A 106 13.38 -0.88 -1.53
N LEU A 107 12.37 -1.42 -2.21
CA LEU A 107 12.15 -1.17 -3.63
C LEU A 107 11.88 0.32 -3.90
N ALA A 108 11.04 0.95 -3.09
CA ALA A 108 10.75 2.38 -3.20
C ALA A 108 12.01 3.21 -2.96
N LEU A 109 12.77 2.93 -1.91
CA LEU A 109 14.04 3.60 -1.65
C LEU A 109 15.02 3.43 -2.82
N PHE A 110 15.17 2.20 -3.34
CA PHE A 110 16.05 1.92 -4.46
C PHE A 110 15.64 2.68 -5.73
N ALA A 111 14.34 2.69 -6.06
CA ALA A 111 13.82 3.42 -7.22
C ALA A 111 14.09 4.93 -7.10
N TRP A 112 13.79 5.52 -5.95
CA TRP A 112 14.00 6.95 -5.70
C TRP A 112 15.48 7.32 -5.77
N VAL A 113 16.35 6.60 -5.06
CA VAL A 113 17.78 6.87 -5.05
C VAL A 113 18.38 6.71 -6.45
N SER A 114 18.04 5.63 -7.16
CA SER A 114 18.64 5.34 -8.47
C SER A 114 18.24 6.36 -9.52
N ILE A 115 16.96 6.76 -9.57
CA ILE A 115 16.46 7.76 -10.53
C ILE A 115 17.05 9.13 -10.22
N LEU A 116 17.04 9.56 -8.95
CA LEU A 116 17.61 10.86 -8.58
C LEU A 116 19.12 10.90 -8.81
N TRP A 117 19.85 9.83 -8.47
CA TRP A 117 21.28 9.73 -8.72
C TRP A 117 21.59 9.82 -10.21
N SER A 118 20.91 9.01 -11.04
CA SER A 118 21.10 9.03 -12.49
C SER A 118 20.74 10.37 -13.13
N HIS A 119 19.78 11.10 -12.56
CA HIS A 119 19.30 12.36 -13.13
C HIS A 119 20.19 13.55 -12.76
N TYR A 120 20.69 13.60 -11.52
CA TYR A 120 21.47 14.74 -11.02
C TYR A 120 22.98 14.50 -11.02
N TRP A 121 23.44 13.25 -11.06
CA TRP A 121 24.85 12.88 -11.01
C TRP A 121 25.20 11.89 -12.13
N PRO A 122 25.27 12.38 -13.39
CA PRO A 122 25.58 11.57 -14.56
C PRO A 122 27.02 11.03 -14.56
#